data_AF-A0A919ZVF9-F1
#
_entry.id   AF-A0A919ZVF9-F1
#
_cell.length_a   1.000
_cell.length_b   1.000
_cell.length_c   1.000
_cell.angle_alpha   90.00
_cell.angle_beta   90.00
_cell.angle_gamma   90.00
#
_symmetry.space_group_name_H-M   'P 1'
#
loop_
_entity.id
_entity.type
_entity.pdbx_description
1 polymer ?
#
loop_
_entity_poly.entity_id
_entity_poly.type
_entity_poly.pdbx_seq_one_letter_code
_entity_poly.pdbx_strand_id
1 'polypeptide(L)'
;MIVFFKWRNLKRKSYEKNLLSLLLIISMALIAFEPKIIQPGAPGKPSANIDAEDAIAIAESSYTTADVAFLQGMIVHHEQALFMSELASERTNAQSIVDLAGRIEASQEDEINFMEGWLAERDESVAMDMDHGMRVVITR
;
A
#
# COMPACT_ATOMS: atom_id res chain seq x y z
N MET A 1 4.87 -39.78 -61.77
CA MET A 1 5.47 -38.58 -61.12
C MET A 1 4.45 -37.51 -60.68
N ILE A 2 3.39 -37.22 -61.44
CA ILE A 2 2.44 -36.11 -61.17
C ILE A 2 1.56 -36.33 -59.91
N VAL A 3 1.05 -37.56 -59.70
CA VAL A 3 0.19 -37.91 -58.54
C VAL A 3 0.95 -37.77 -57.21
N PHE A 4 2.22 -38.19 -57.17
CA PHE A 4 3.08 -38.09 -55.99
C PHE A 4 3.38 -36.63 -55.63
N PHE A 5 3.57 -35.77 -56.64
CA PHE A 5 3.79 -34.33 -56.45
C PHE A 5 2.54 -33.62 -55.92
N LYS A 6 1.35 -34.01 -56.39
CA LYS A 6 0.07 -33.49 -55.90
C LYS A 6 -0.19 -33.92 -54.45
N TRP A 7 0.06 -35.18 -54.10
CA TRP A 7 -0.08 -35.69 -52.74
C TRP A 7 0.88 -35.00 -51.75
N ARG A 8 2.15 -34.84 -52.15
CA ARG A 8 3.16 -34.12 -51.36
C ARG A 8 2.80 -32.64 -51.16
N ASN A 9 2.19 -32.00 -52.15
CA ASN A 9 1.71 -30.61 -52.05
C ASN A 9 0.47 -30.50 -51.15
N LEU A 10 -0.48 -31.44 -51.25
CA LEU A 10 -1.67 -31.50 -50.38
C LEU A 10 -1.30 -31.74 -48.90
N LYS A 11 -0.40 -32.69 -48.62
CA LYS A 11 0.15 -32.92 -47.27
C LYS A 11 0.83 -31.66 -46.73
N ARG A 12 1.70 -31.02 -47.52
CA ARG A 12 2.37 -29.75 -47.13
C ARG A 12 1.34 -28.67 -46.81
N LYS A 13 0.35 -28.44 -47.68
CA LYS A 13 -0.71 -27.46 -47.46
C LYS A 13 -1.58 -27.78 -46.24
N SER A 14 -1.72 -29.06 -45.86
CA SER A 14 -2.39 -29.49 -44.62
C SER A 14 -1.52 -29.22 -43.39
N TYR A 15 -0.22 -29.48 -43.44
CA TYR A 15 0.70 -29.19 -42.33
C TYR A 15 0.83 -27.68 -42.09
N GLU A 16 0.95 -26.88 -43.14
CA GLU A 16 0.97 -25.40 -43.07
C GLU A 16 -0.30 -24.85 -42.41
N LYS A 17 -1.48 -25.35 -42.80
CA LYS A 17 -2.74 -24.96 -42.17
C LYS A 17 -2.80 -25.35 -40.70
N ASN A 18 -2.36 -26.56 -40.34
CA ASN A 18 -2.32 -27.00 -38.95
C ASN A 18 -1.33 -26.17 -38.13
N LEU A 19 -0.18 -25.81 -38.71
CA LEU A 19 0.83 -24.98 -38.08
C LEU A 19 0.34 -23.55 -37.86
N LEU A 20 -0.32 -22.96 -38.86
CA LEU A 20 -0.95 -21.64 -38.76
C LEU A 20 -2.09 -21.61 -37.74
N SER A 21 -2.93 -22.65 -37.71
CA SER A 21 -3.98 -22.78 -36.70
C SER A 21 -3.39 -22.93 -35.29
N LEU A 22 -2.32 -23.70 -35.13
CA LEU A 22 -1.63 -23.86 -33.85
C LEU A 22 -0.98 -22.55 -33.39
N LEU A 23 -0.33 -21.81 -34.30
CA LEU A 23 0.23 -20.49 -34.03
C LEU A 23 -0.84 -19.47 -33.65
N LEU A 24 -2.01 -19.50 -34.31
CA LEU A 24 -3.15 -18.64 -33.98
C LEU A 24 -3.69 -18.97 -32.57
N ILE A 25 -3.83 -20.25 -32.24
CA ILE A 25 -4.29 -20.68 -30.91
C ILE A 25 -3.29 -20.27 -29.82
N ILE A 26 -2.00 -20.46 -30.06
CA ILE A 26 -0.93 -20.05 -29.12
C ILE A 26 -0.92 -18.53 -28.94
N SER A 27 -1.02 -17.76 -30.04
CA SER A 27 -1.09 -16.29 -29.97
C SER A 27 -2.30 -15.81 -29.18
N MET A 28 -3.46 -16.46 -29.34
CA MET A 28 -4.68 -16.08 -28.63
C MET A 28 -4.63 -16.48 -27.14
N ALA A 29 -3.96 -17.57 -26.81
CA ALA A 29 -3.71 -17.98 -25.42
C ALA A 29 -2.75 -17.04 -24.69
N LEU A 30 -1.74 -16.48 -25.39
CA LEU A 30 -0.82 -15.49 -24.84
C LEU A 30 -1.49 -14.12 -24.56
N ILE A 31 -2.45 -13.71 -25.39
CA ILE A 31 -3.20 -12.45 -25.18
C ILE A 31 -4.18 -12.58 -24.00
N ALA A 32 -4.65 -13.78 -23.68
CA ALA A 32 -5.62 -14.02 -22.61
C ALA A 32 -5.01 -14.05 -21.18
N PHE A 33 -3.70 -13.87 -21.04
CA PHE A 33 -3.04 -13.89 -19.73
C PHE A 33 -2.89 -12.47 -19.17
N GLU A 34 -3.92 -11.97 -18.51
CA GLU A 34 -3.82 -10.73 -17.71
C GLU A 34 -3.29 -11.07 -16.31
N PRO A 35 -2.11 -10.58 -15.92
CA PRO A 35 -1.58 -10.79 -14.57
C PRO A 35 -2.48 -10.07 -13.55
N LYS A 36 -2.91 -10.80 -12.51
CA LYS A 36 -3.70 -10.22 -11.42
C LYS A 36 -2.80 -9.42 -10.48
N ILE A 37 -3.04 -8.12 -10.36
CA ILE A 37 -2.37 -7.27 -9.39
C ILE A 37 -3.27 -7.17 -8.16
N ILE A 38 -2.73 -7.54 -6.99
CA ILE A 38 -3.48 -7.56 -5.74
C ILE A 38 -3.00 -6.42 -4.85
N GLN A 39 -3.92 -5.54 -4.48
CA GLN A 39 -3.70 -4.55 -3.43
C GLN A 39 -4.20 -5.12 -2.10
N PRO A 40 -3.31 -5.32 -1.10
CA PRO A 40 -3.74 -5.71 0.24
C PRO A 40 -4.72 -4.68 0.83
N GLY A 41 -5.78 -5.15 1.46
CA GLY A 41 -6.68 -4.30 2.24
C GLY A 41 -6.04 -3.87 3.55
N ALA A 42 -6.64 -2.87 4.22
CA ALA A 42 -6.29 -2.52 5.60
C ALA A 42 -6.42 -3.73 6.55
N PRO A 43 -5.79 -3.73 7.74
CA PRO A 43 -5.92 -4.83 8.71
C PRO A 43 -7.39 -5.20 8.97
N GLY A 44 -7.75 -6.45 8.73
CA GLY A 44 -9.13 -6.95 8.87
C GLY A 44 -10.06 -6.69 7.67
N LYS A 45 -9.56 -6.10 6.58
CA LYS A 45 -10.29 -5.92 5.31
C LYS A 45 -9.78 -6.88 4.22
N PRO A 46 -10.64 -7.32 3.29
CA PRO A 46 -10.23 -8.16 2.18
C PRO A 46 -9.36 -7.39 1.18
N SER A 47 -8.46 -8.08 0.50
CA SER A 47 -7.68 -7.54 -0.61
C SER A 47 -8.53 -7.29 -1.85
N ALA A 48 -8.12 -6.32 -2.67
CA ALA A 48 -8.75 -5.99 -3.94
C ALA A 48 -7.84 -6.37 -5.12
N ASN A 49 -8.45 -6.67 -6.28
CA ASN A 49 -7.71 -6.73 -7.55
C ASN A 49 -7.76 -5.32 -8.16
N ILE A 50 -6.62 -4.82 -8.61
CA ILE A 50 -6.51 -3.53 -9.32
C ILE A 50 -5.99 -3.78 -10.74
N ASP A 51 -6.25 -2.83 -11.65
CA ASP A 51 -5.69 -2.90 -13.00
C ASP A 51 -4.25 -2.38 -13.04
N ALA A 52 -3.60 -2.52 -14.20
CA ALA A 52 -2.21 -2.09 -14.37
C ALA A 52 -2.05 -0.57 -14.36
N GLU A 53 -3.06 0.20 -14.78
CA GLU A 53 -3.02 1.65 -14.81
C GLU A 53 -3.08 2.23 -13.38
N ASP A 54 -4.01 1.73 -12.58
CA ASP A 54 -4.13 2.03 -11.15
C ASP A 54 -2.86 1.64 -10.39
N ALA A 55 -2.30 0.46 -10.69
CA ALA A 55 -1.07 0.00 -10.05
C ALA A 55 0.14 0.89 -10.37
N ILE A 56 0.24 1.38 -11.61
CA ILE A 56 1.29 2.33 -12.01
C ILE A 56 1.07 3.67 -11.32
N ALA A 57 -0.16 4.18 -11.30
CA ALA A 57 -0.48 5.45 -10.63
C ALA A 57 -0.13 5.42 -9.13
N ILE A 58 -0.40 4.30 -8.45
CA ILE A 58 -0.01 4.09 -7.04
C ILE A 58 1.52 3.99 -6.90
N ALA A 59 2.20 3.31 -7.82
CA ALA A 59 3.66 3.15 -7.76
C ALA A 59 4.42 4.46 -8.08
N GLU A 60 3.83 5.36 -8.86
CA GLU A 60 4.39 6.67 -9.19
C GLU A 60 4.08 7.75 -8.13
N SER A 61 3.11 7.53 -7.24
CA SER A 61 2.82 8.49 -6.18
C SER A 61 3.91 8.47 -5.10
N SER A 62 4.34 9.64 -4.66
CA SER A 62 5.31 9.76 -3.56
C SER A 62 4.73 9.43 -2.19
N TYR A 63 3.40 9.44 -2.07
CA TYR A 63 2.63 9.04 -0.89
C TYR A 63 1.18 8.74 -1.28
N THR A 64 0.40 8.21 -0.35
CA THR A 64 -1.03 7.91 -0.50
C THR A 64 -1.86 8.63 0.56
N THR A 65 -3.16 8.76 0.33
CA THR A 65 -4.09 9.28 1.36
C THR A 65 -4.12 8.42 2.63
N ALA A 66 -3.79 7.14 2.51
CA ALA A 66 -3.66 6.24 3.66
C ALA A 66 -2.44 6.61 4.52
N ASP A 67 -1.34 7.06 3.92
CA ASP A 67 -0.15 7.52 4.65
C ASP A 67 -0.47 8.79 5.44
N VAL A 68 -1.21 9.74 4.83
CA VAL A 68 -1.68 10.97 5.52
C VAL A 68 -2.53 10.60 6.73
N ALA A 69 -3.55 9.77 6.54
CA ALA A 69 -4.44 9.36 7.62
C ALA A 69 -3.69 8.58 8.72
N PHE A 70 -2.70 7.77 8.35
CA PHE A 70 -1.86 7.05 9.29
C PHE A 70 -1.04 8.03 10.15
N LEU A 71 -0.36 9.01 9.55
CA LEU A 71 0.48 9.97 10.27
C LEU A 71 -0.35 10.89 11.17
N GLN A 72 -1.46 11.43 10.66
CA GLN A 72 -2.38 12.24 11.49
C GLN A 72 -2.92 11.43 12.68
N GLY A 73 -3.22 10.13 12.47
CA GLY A 73 -3.63 9.22 13.54
C GLY A 73 -2.53 8.93 14.56
N MET A 74 -1.29 8.77 14.09
CA MET A 74 -0.14 8.51 14.94
C MET A 74 0.29 9.72 15.75
N ILE A 75 0.09 10.93 15.26
CA ILE A 75 0.28 12.16 16.06
C ILE A 75 -0.62 12.11 17.30
N VAL A 76 -1.93 11.88 17.13
CA VAL A 76 -2.88 11.80 18.27
C VAL A 76 -2.53 10.65 19.23
N HIS A 77 -2.12 9.50 18.69
CA HIS A 77 -1.71 8.35 19.50
C HIS A 77 -0.43 8.66 20.32
N HIS A 78 0.52 9.38 19.73
CA HIS A 78 1.76 9.79 20.41
C HIS A 78 1.51 10.85 21.47
N GLU A 79 0.65 11.83 21.21
CA GLU A 79 0.22 12.81 22.22
C GLU A 79 -0.37 12.13 23.46
N GLN A 80 -1.16 11.06 23.27
CA GLN A 80 -1.65 10.25 24.38
C GLN A 80 -0.50 9.56 25.14
N ALA A 81 0.53 9.07 24.44
CA ALA A 81 1.69 8.44 25.06
C ALA A 81 2.53 9.45 25.87
N LEU A 82 2.67 10.69 25.40
CA LEU A 82 3.31 11.78 26.13
C LEU A 82 2.55 12.06 27.44
N PHE A 83 1.24 12.27 27.35
CA PHE A 83 0.40 12.49 28.52
C PHE A 83 0.52 11.36 29.55
N MET A 84 0.58 10.11 29.11
CA MET A 84 0.78 8.97 30.03
C MET A 84 2.19 8.95 30.66
N SER A 85 3.21 9.37 29.92
CA SER A 85 4.60 9.37 30.37
C SER A 85 4.85 10.44 31.43
N GLU A 86 4.26 11.64 31.27
CA GLU A 86 4.33 12.74 32.26
C GLU A 86 3.84 12.30 33.65
N LEU A 87 2.79 11.48 33.70
CA LEU A 87 2.18 10.99 34.93
C LEU A 87 3.05 9.98 35.70
N ALA A 88 4.10 9.42 35.09
CA ALA A 88 4.88 8.35 35.69
C ALA A 88 5.58 8.80 36.98
N SER A 89 6.19 9.99 36.97
CA SER A 89 6.94 10.53 38.11
C SER A 89 6.06 10.81 39.34
N GLU A 90 4.78 11.08 39.13
CA GLU A 90 3.80 11.32 40.20
C GLU A 90 3.18 10.03 40.75
N ARG A 91 3.20 8.94 39.97
CA ARG A 91 2.46 7.71 40.26
C ARG A 91 3.33 6.52 40.67
N THR A 92 4.64 6.63 40.54
CA THR A 92 5.58 5.59 40.97
C THR A 92 6.90 6.19 41.45
N ASN A 93 7.56 5.47 42.35
CA ASN A 93 8.94 5.76 42.77
C ASN A 93 9.94 4.75 42.19
N ALA A 94 9.50 3.83 41.32
CA ALA A 94 10.38 2.88 40.65
C ALA A 94 11.18 3.60 39.55
N GLN A 95 12.47 3.85 39.82
CA GLN A 95 13.34 4.62 38.92
C GLN A 95 13.36 4.06 37.49
N SER A 96 13.35 2.74 37.33
CA SER A 96 13.33 2.10 36.01
C SER A 96 12.10 2.46 35.16
N ILE A 97 10.95 2.72 35.80
CA ILE A 97 9.73 3.13 35.12
C ILE A 97 9.79 4.62 34.77
N VAL A 98 10.32 5.44 35.67
CA VAL A 98 10.52 6.89 35.42
C VAL A 98 11.50 7.10 34.26
N ASP A 99 12.61 6.36 34.25
CA ASP A 99 13.60 6.41 33.16
C ASP A 99 13.00 5.93 31.84
N LEU A 100 12.14 4.91 31.87
CA LEU A 100 11.43 4.44 30.67
C LEU A 100 10.47 5.52 30.16
N ALA A 101 9.70 6.16 31.03
CA ALA A 101 8.78 7.22 30.66
C ALA A 101 9.52 8.40 30.00
N GLY A 102 10.63 8.85 30.58
CA GLY A 102 11.44 9.92 29.98
C GLY A 102 12.02 9.56 28.61
N ARG A 103 12.35 8.28 28.36
CA ARG A 103 12.78 7.81 27.04
C ARG A 103 11.63 7.79 26.03
N ILE A 104 10.43 7.40 26.46
CA ILE A 104 9.22 7.43 25.63
C ILE A 104 8.89 8.87 25.27
N GLU A 105 8.90 9.78 26.23
CA GLU A 105 8.64 11.20 26.01
C GLU A 105 9.55 11.77 24.92
N ALA A 106 10.88 11.62 25.08
CA ALA A 106 11.85 12.09 24.11
C ALA A 106 11.65 11.48 22.70
N SER A 107 11.41 10.16 22.60
CA SER A 107 11.24 9.55 21.28
C SER A 107 9.92 9.94 20.61
N GLN A 108 8.84 10.03 21.38
CA GLN A 108 7.51 10.32 20.83
C GLN A 108 7.40 11.80 20.40
N GLU A 109 8.05 12.73 21.11
CA GLU A 109 8.15 14.14 20.67
C GLU A 109 8.90 14.27 19.34
N ASP A 110 10.04 13.58 19.19
CA ASP A 110 10.81 13.57 17.93
C ASP A 110 9.98 12.99 16.77
N GLU A 111 9.24 11.91 17.02
CA GLU A 111 8.37 11.30 16.01
C GLU A 111 7.18 12.21 15.63
N ILE A 112 6.57 12.92 16.58
CA ILE A 112 5.53 13.93 16.28
C ILE A 112 6.09 15.01 15.36
N ASN A 113 7.24 15.59 15.70
CA ASN A 113 7.87 16.64 14.90
C ASN A 113 8.17 16.16 13.47
N PHE A 114 8.63 14.92 13.33
CA PHE A 114 8.84 14.30 12.02
C PHE A 114 7.53 14.20 11.21
N MET A 115 6.46 13.70 11.82
CA MET A 115 5.17 13.50 11.15
C MET A 115 4.53 14.84 10.75
N GLU A 116 4.56 15.83 11.64
CA GLU A 116 4.07 17.19 11.34
C GLU A 116 4.86 17.83 10.20
N GLY A 117 6.18 17.71 10.22
CA GLY A 117 7.04 18.19 9.13
C GLY A 117 6.74 17.50 7.80
N TRP A 118 6.56 16.17 7.82
CA TRP A 118 6.24 15.39 6.63
C TRP A 118 4.91 15.80 6.01
N LEU A 119 3.89 16.07 6.83
CA LEU A 119 2.57 16.54 6.38
C LEU A 119 2.66 17.97 5.83
N ALA A 120 3.35 18.86 6.53
CA ALA A 120 3.53 20.25 6.12
C ALA A 120 4.26 20.39 4.78
N GLU A 121 5.30 19.57 4.53
CA GLU A 121 6.02 19.54 3.25
C GLU A 121 5.14 19.17 2.05
N ARG A 122 3.97 18.57 2.30
CA ARG A 122 3.03 18.09 1.29
C ARG A 122 1.72 18.87 1.27
N ASP A 123 1.66 20.00 1.98
CA ASP A 123 0.45 20.82 2.16
C ASP A 123 -0.73 20.04 2.74
N GLU A 124 -0.46 18.98 3.52
CA GLU A 124 -1.47 18.18 4.22
C GLU A 124 -1.77 18.76 5.60
N SER A 125 -3.01 18.57 6.08
CA SER A 125 -3.40 18.98 7.43
C SER A 125 -2.72 18.10 8.49
N VAL A 126 -2.33 18.71 9.62
CA VAL A 126 -1.89 17.98 10.83
C VAL A 126 -3.09 17.42 11.59
N ALA A 127 -4.21 18.15 11.58
CA ALA A 127 -5.43 17.71 12.25
C ALA A 127 -6.09 16.58 11.46
N MET A 128 -6.35 15.44 12.14
CA MET A 128 -7.34 14.48 11.66
C MET A 128 -8.72 15.15 11.65
N ASP A 129 -9.33 15.25 10.48
CA ASP A 129 -10.73 15.65 10.38
C ASP A 129 -11.62 14.48 10.83
N MET A 130 -11.90 14.42 12.13
CA MET A 130 -12.79 13.41 12.69
C MET A 130 -14.25 13.86 12.54
N ASP A 131 -14.93 13.41 11.48
CA ASP A 131 -16.36 13.65 11.21
C ASP A 131 -17.32 13.09 12.29
N HIS A 132 -16.86 12.54 13.42
CA HIS A 132 -17.73 12.13 14.52
C HIS A 132 -17.27 12.64 15.89
N GLY A 133 -17.75 13.83 16.26
CA GLY A 133 -18.38 14.07 17.57
C GLY A 133 -17.53 14.11 18.84
N MET A 134 -16.20 14.00 18.78
CA MET A 134 -15.36 14.26 19.95
C MET A 134 -14.06 14.94 19.52
N ARG A 135 -14.09 16.28 19.54
CA ARG A 135 -12.88 17.11 19.45
C ARG A 135 -12.07 16.85 20.71
N VAL A 136 -11.15 15.88 20.67
CA VAL A 136 -10.13 15.72 21.72
C VAL A 136 -9.16 16.87 21.52
N VAL A 137 -9.50 18.01 22.12
CA VAL A 137 -8.53 19.07 22.30
C VAL A 137 -7.73 18.69 23.52
N ILE A 138 -6.54 18.13 23.29
CA ILE A 138 -5.49 18.13 24.30
C ILE A 138 -4.96 19.57 24.32
N THR A 139 -5.67 20.46 25.00
CA THR A 139 -5.13 21.78 25.35
C THR A 139 -4.07 21.56 26.42
N ARG A 140 -2.83 21.96 26.14
CA ARG A 140 -1.88 22.35 27.19
C ARG A 140 -2.43 23.51 28.02
#